data_AF-A0A948T2T4-F1
#
_entry.id   AF-A0A948T2T4-F1
#
_cell.length_a   1.000
_cell.length_b   1.000
_cell.length_c   1.000
_cell.angle_alpha   90.00
_cell.angle_beta   90.00
_cell.angle_gamma   90.00
#
_symmetry.space_group_name_H-M   'P 1'
#
loop_
_entity.id
_entity.type
_entity.pdbx_description
1 polymer ?
#
loop_
_entity_poly.entity_id
_entity_poly.type
_entity_poly.pdbx_seq_one_letter_code
_entity_poly.pdbx_strand_id
1 'polypeptide(L)'
;SNIWAMMKALCETAQVSAIKVFPHNLRHLFARCFYQSQQDLEHLASLLGHSSINTTRIYTRASGKEHLRQIEQLRSVPTILP
;
A
#
# COMPACT_ATOMS: atom_id res chain seq x y z
N SER A 1 -4.59 9.48 -23.89
CA SER A 1 -5.39 9.54 -22.64
C SER A 1 -5.02 10.77 -21.82
N ASN A 2 -6.01 11.65 -21.57
CA ASN A 2 -5.81 12.91 -20.82
C ASN A 2 -5.37 12.70 -19.36
N ILE A 3 -5.69 11.55 -18.76
CA ILE A 3 -5.32 11.20 -17.38
C ILE A 3 -3.80 11.21 -17.17
N TRP A 4 -3.02 10.71 -18.13
CA TRP A 4 -1.57 10.68 -17.99
C TRP A 4 -0.97 12.10 -17.99
N ALA A 5 -1.47 12.97 -18.88
CA ALA A 5 -1.06 14.37 -18.93
C ALA A 5 -1.44 15.11 -17.63
N MET A 6 -2.64 14.88 -17.10
CA MET A 6 -3.08 15.43 -15.81
C MET A 6 -2.21 14.94 -14.65
N MET A 7 -1.88 13.64 -14.62
CA MET A 7 -0.99 13.07 -13.61
C MET A 7 0.40 13.72 -13.64
N LYS A 8 0.93 13.99 -14.84
CA LYS A 8 2.24 14.65 -15.00
C LYS A 8 2.21 16.10 -14.53
N ALA A 9 1.15 16.84 -14.84
CA ALA A 9 0.99 18.21 -14.37
C ALA A 9 0.98 18.29 -12.82
N LEU A 10 0.32 17.35 -12.16
CA LEU A 10 0.30 17.28 -10.69
C LEU A 10 1.67 16.97 -10.06
N CYS A 11 2.60 16.38 -10.82
CA CYS A 11 3.95 16.05 -10.30
C CYS A 11 4.75 17.29 -9.95
N GLU A 12 4.61 18.34 -10.77
CA GLU A 12 5.37 19.59 -10.61
C GLU A 12 4.96 20.28 -9.32
N THR A 13 3.66 20.36 -9.04
CA THR A 13 3.13 20.91 -7.79
C THR A 13 3.47 20.04 -6.58
N ALA A 14 3.43 18.71 -6.74
CA ALA A 14 3.73 17.77 -5.66
C ALA A 14 5.24 17.57 -5.40
N GLN A 15 6.12 18.22 -6.18
CA GLN A 15 7.59 18.04 -6.13
C GLN A 15 8.02 16.57 -6.26
N VAL A 16 7.29 15.78 -7.04
CA VAL A 16 7.61 14.38 -7.32
C VAL A 16 8.23 14.28 -8.70
N SER A 17 9.28 13.46 -8.81
CA SER A 17 9.91 13.18 -10.11
C SER A 17 8.89 12.64 -11.11
N ALA A 18 8.66 13.38 -12.20
CA ALA A 18 7.69 13.01 -13.22
C ALA A 18 7.97 11.61 -13.79
N ILE A 19 9.24 11.19 -13.88
CA ILE A 19 9.66 9.86 -14.36
C ILE A 19 9.03 8.73 -13.55
N LYS A 20 8.75 8.97 -12.26
CA LYS A 20 8.08 8.01 -11.36
C LYS A 20 6.55 8.05 -11.45
N VAL A 21 5.96 9.00 -12.18
CA VAL A 21 4.51 9.14 -12.27
C VAL A 21 4.00 8.57 -13.58
N PHE A 22 3.43 7.37 -13.45
CA PHE A 22 2.77 6.62 -14.50
C PHE A 22 1.72 5.71 -13.87
N PRO A 23 0.69 5.27 -14.63
CA PRO A 23 -0.47 4.57 -14.07
C PRO A 23 -0.15 3.37 -13.20
N HIS A 24 0.86 2.57 -13.60
CA HIS A 24 1.24 1.38 -12.85
C HIS A 24 1.88 1.72 -11.49
N ASN A 25 2.74 2.74 -11.42
CA ASN A 25 3.31 3.17 -10.13
C ASN A 25 2.25 3.77 -9.21
N LEU A 26 1.26 4.48 -9.77
CA LEU A 26 0.13 4.99 -8.99
C LEU A 26 -0.71 3.84 -8.40
N ARG A 27 -0.99 2.80 -9.20
CA ARG A 27 -1.66 1.58 -8.72
C ARG A 27 -0.90 0.95 -7.56
N HIS A 28 0.43 0.87 -7.66
CA HIS A 28 1.26 0.33 -6.59
C HIS A 28 1.22 1.18 -5.33
N LEU A 29 1.31 2.50 -5.47
CA LEU A 29 1.22 3.44 -4.35
C LEU A 29 -0.13 3.33 -3.65
N PHE A 30 -1.22 3.37 -4.43
CA PHE A 30 -2.59 3.23 -3.92
C PHE A 30 -2.77 1.93 -3.13
N ALA A 31 -2.38 0.80 -3.73
CA ALA A 31 -2.52 -0.50 -3.08
C ALA A 31 -1.73 -0.59 -1.78
N ARG A 32 -0.51 -0.03 -1.75
CA ARG A 32 0.32 -0.01 -0.54
C ARG A 32 -0.28 0.89 0.55
N CYS A 33 -0.76 2.08 0.20
CA CYS A 33 -1.40 3.00 1.15
C CYS A 33 -2.71 2.44 1.71
N PHE A 34 -3.54 1.83 0.86
CA PHE A 34 -4.78 1.18 1.27
C PHE A 34 -4.50 0.03 2.24
N TYR A 35 -3.56 -0.85 1.89
CA TYR A 35 -3.19 -1.97 2.75
C TYR A 35 -2.62 -1.50 4.08
N GLN A 36 -1.79 -0.46 4.10
CA GLN A 36 -1.26 0.12 5.35
C GLN A 36 -2.38 0.62 6.28
N SER A 37 -3.46 1.17 5.72
CA SER A 37 -4.56 1.73 6.51
C SER A 37 -5.58 0.69 6.98
N GLN A 38 -5.92 -0.29 6.13
CA GLN A 38 -7.01 -1.24 6.41
C GLN A 38 -6.54 -2.64 6.77
N GLN A 39 -5.28 -3.00 6.42
CA GLN A 39 -4.68 -4.33 6.63
C GLN A 39 -5.53 -5.49 6.07
N ASP A 40 -6.40 -5.19 5.10
CA ASP A 40 -7.31 -6.16 4.46
C ASP A 40 -6.85 -6.43 3.02
N LEU A 41 -6.33 -7.63 2.81
CA LEU A 41 -5.80 -8.07 1.52
C LEU A 41 -6.91 -8.55 0.56
N GLU A 42 -8.00 -9.09 1.09
CA GLU A 42 -9.12 -9.61 0.28
C GLU A 42 -9.90 -8.46 -0.33
N HIS A 43 -10.19 -7.44 0.47
CA HIS A 43 -10.82 -6.21 0.00
C HIS A 43 -9.95 -5.51 -1.04
N LEU A 44 -8.64 -5.42 -0.80
CA LEU A 44 -7.71 -4.82 -1.76
C LEU A 44 -7.68 -5.61 -3.09
N ALA A 45 -7.71 -6.94 -3.05
CA ALA A 45 -7.74 -7.76 -4.25
C ALA A 45 -9.03 -7.53 -5.06
N SER A 46 -10.17 -7.46 -4.37
CA SER A 46 -11.48 -7.15 -4.97
C SER A 46 -11.48 -5.75 -5.63
N LEU A 47 -10.97 -4.74 -4.92
CA LEU A 47 -10.89 -3.36 -5.38
C LEU A 47 -9.98 -3.18 -6.62
N LEU A 48 -8.91 -3.97 -6.70
CA LEU A 48 -7.98 -3.97 -7.84
C LEU A 48 -8.44 -4.87 -9.00
N GLY A 49 -9.51 -5.64 -8.82
CA GLY A 49 -10.01 -6.60 -9.80
C GLY A 49 -9.06 -7.78 -10.02
N HIS A 50 -8.26 -8.15 -9.02
CA HIS A 50 -7.36 -9.30 -9.12
C HIS A 50 -8.13 -10.61 -8.93
N SER A 51 -8.07 -11.49 -9.93
CA SER A 51 -8.63 -12.85 -9.85
C SER A 51 -7.88 -13.77 -8.88
N SER A 52 -6.69 -13.37 -8.42
CA SER A 52 -5.90 -14.11 -7.44
C SER A 52 -5.35 -13.19 -6.35
N ILE A 53 -5.49 -13.61 -5.10
CA ILE A 53 -4.90 -12.91 -3.96
C ILE A 53 -3.36 -12.89 -4.00
N ASN A 54 -2.74 -13.84 -4.70
CA ASN A 54 -1.28 -13.94 -4.80
C ASN A 54 -0.67 -12.79 -5.59
N THR A 55 -1.38 -12.21 -6.57
CA THR A 55 -0.91 -11.01 -7.29
C THR A 55 -1.03 -9.75 -6.42
N THR A 56 -1.92 -9.75 -5.42
CA THR A 56 -2.07 -8.68 -4.42
C THR A 56 -1.05 -8.79 -3.29
N ARG A 57 -0.53 -9.99 -3.01
CA ARG A 57 0.49 -10.24 -1.98
C ARG A 57 1.77 -9.43 -2.17
N ILE A 58 2.06 -8.96 -3.39
CA ILE A 58 3.20 -8.05 -3.64
C ILE A 58 3.11 -6.75 -2.82
N TYR A 59 1.90 -6.36 -2.40
CA TYR A 59 1.64 -5.16 -1.59
C TYR A 59 1.82 -5.37 -0.09
N THR A 60 1.92 -6.61 0.37
CA THR A 60 2.11 -6.94 1.79
C THR A 60 3.58 -6.86 2.22
N ARG A 61 4.50 -6.41 1.34
CA ARG A 61 5.88 -6.08 1.74
C ARG A 61 5.85 -4.89 2.69
N ALA A 62 5.53 -5.19 3.94
CA ALA A 62 5.79 -4.36 5.10
C ALA A 62 7.27 -3.99 5.10
N SER A 63 7.58 -2.70 5.32
CA SER A 63 8.93 -2.33 5.72
C SER A 63 9.24 -3.04 7.04
N GLY A 64 10.50 -3.38 7.32
CA GLY A 64 10.86 -4.06 8.58
C GLY A 64 10.35 -3.33 9.83
N LYS A 65 10.15 -2.01 9.73
CA LYS A 65 9.55 -1.15 10.77
C LYS A 65 8.09 -1.51 11.12
N GLU A 66 7.29 -1.92 10.13
CA GLU A 66 5.90 -2.31 10.35
C GLU A 66 5.82 -3.69 11.02
N HIS A 67 6.72 -4.61 10.66
CA HIS A 67 6.84 -5.92 11.31
C HIS A 67 7.23 -5.78 12.78
N LEU A 68 8.16 -4.86 13.09
CA LEU A 68 8.52 -4.54 14.47
C LEU A 68 7.34 -3.95 15.26
N ARG A 69 6.54 -3.05 14.66
CA ARG A 69 5.33 -2.50 15.29
C ARG A 69 4.29 -3.57 15.62
N GLN A 70 4.04 -4.51 14.70
CA GLN A 70 3.11 -5.61 14.92
C GLN A 70 3.58 -6.53 16.06
N ILE A 71 4.88 -6.82 16.13
CA ILE A 71 5.47 -7.57 17.25
C ILE A 71 5.34 -6.80 18.57
N GLU A 72 5.59 -5.49 18.59
CA GLU A 72 5.43 -4.65 19.79
C GLU A 72 3.96 -4.60 20.27
N GLN A 73 2.99 -4.56 19.34
CA GLN A 73 1.56 -4.63 19.67
C GLN A 73 1.15 -5.99 20.26
N LEU A 74 1.72 -7.09 19.76
CA LEU A 74 1.50 -8.42 20.34
C LEU A 74 2.15 -8.55 21.73
N ARG A 75 3.28 -7.87 21.98
CA ARG A 75 3.95 -7.82 23.28
C ARG A 75 3.23 -6.96 24.33
N SER A 76 2.27 -6.13 23.92
CA SER A 76 1.47 -5.30 24.82
C SER A 76 0.14 -5.95 25.24
N VAL A 77 -0.10 -7.22 24.87
CA VAL A 77 -1.11 -8.04 25.55
C VAL A 77 -0.59 -8.29 26.96
N PRO A 78 -1.28 -7.82 28.02
CA PRO A 78 -0.87 -8.15 29.37
C PRO A 78 -1.04 -9.66 29.52
N THR A 79 0.08 -10.38 29.55
CA THR A 79 0.11 -11.72 30.11
C THR A 79 -0.39 -11.56 31.54
N ILE A 80 -1.67 -11.84 31.77
CA ILE A 80 -2.20 -12.11 33.10
C ILE A 80 -1.48 -13.38 33.52
N LEU A 81 -0.33 -13.21 34.17
CA LEU A 81 0.36 -14.24 34.89
C LEU A 81 -0.52 -14.53 36.13
N PRO A 82 -0.98 -15.78 36.36
CA PRO A 82 -1.55 -16.17 37.64
C PRO A 82 -0.49 -16.14 38.75
#